data_AF-A0A2J7TK29-F1
#
_entry.id   AF-A0A2J7TK29-F1
#
_cell.length_a   1.000
_cell.length_b   1.000
_cell.length_c   1.000
_cell.angle_alpha   90.00
_cell.angle_beta   90.00
_cell.angle_gamma   90.00
#
_symmetry.space_group_name_H-M   'P 1'
#
loop_
_entity.id
_entity.type
_entity.pdbx_description
1 polymer ?
#
loop_
_entity_poly.entity_id
_entity_poly.type
_entity_poly.pdbx_seq_one_letter_code
_entity_poly.pdbx_strand_id
1 'polypeptide(L)'
;MRYNSLILGRPENPGAPDGEGSMPEHIKFLLRHALIGVAIGLCAVLAIVTFDIAHIGTLIGRSNQKWLWLVLLGASFSFSFGGLQMAFAIMLMPQDEPRDDD
;
A
#
# COMPACT_ATOMS: atom_id res chain seq x y z
N MET A 1 -49.13 -37.10 -0.28
CA MET A 1 -49.20 -36.00 -1.27
C MET A 1 -48.08 -35.03 -0.93
N ARG A 2 -47.09 -34.92 -1.84
CA ARG A 2 -45.96 -33.98 -1.96
C ARG A 2 -45.14 -33.58 -0.72
N TYR A 3 -43.95 -34.17 -0.70
CA TYR A 3 -42.78 -33.88 0.12
C TYR A 3 -42.14 -32.52 -0.23
N ASN A 4 -41.72 -31.80 0.80
CA ASN A 4 -40.37 -31.23 0.93
C ASN A 4 -39.86 -30.30 -0.19
N SER A 5 -40.30 -29.04 -0.17
CA SER A 5 -39.64 -27.93 -0.87
C SER A 5 -38.51 -27.27 -0.05
N LEU A 6 -37.97 -27.98 0.96
CA LEU A 6 -36.91 -27.49 1.86
C LEU A 6 -35.50 -28.01 1.51
N ILE A 7 -35.33 -28.73 0.40
CA ILE A 7 -34.03 -29.26 -0.07
C ILE A 7 -33.88 -29.04 -1.59
N LEU A 8 -34.13 -27.82 -2.07
CA LEU A 8 -33.47 -27.36 -3.28
C LEU A 8 -32.30 -26.52 -2.80
N GLY A 9 -31.15 -27.21 -2.65
CA GLY A 9 -29.87 -26.55 -2.52
C GLY A 9 -29.82 -25.47 -3.59
N ARG A 10 -29.76 -24.21 -3.14
CA ARG A 10 -29.15 -23.16 -3.93
C ARG A 10 -27.86 -23.80 -4.44
N PRO A 11 -27.63 -23.93 -5.76
CA PRO A 11 -26.29 -24.26 -6.19
C PRO A 11 -25.43 -23.22 -5.50
N GLU A 12 -24.59 -23.66 -4.57
CA GLU A 12 -23.38 -22.93 -4.30
C GLU A 12 -22.85 -22.66 -5.70
N ASN A 13 -22.96 -21.41 -6.12
CA ASN A 13 -22.12 -20.95 -7.19
C ASN A 13 -20.79 -20.91 -6.44
N PRO A 14 -19.90 -21.91 -6.57
CA PRO A 14 -18.57 -21.74 -6.03
C PRO A 14 -18.05 -20.57 -6.84
N GLY A 15 -18.13 -19.36 -6.28
CA GLY A 15 -17.90 -18.11 -6.99
C GLY A 15 -16.70 -18.35 -7.86
N ALA A 16 -16.98 -18.53 -9.16
CA ALA A 16 -15.97 -19.01 -10.07
C ALA A 16 -14.83 -18.00 -9.92
N PRO A 17 -13.57 -18.43 -9.70
CA PRO A 17 -12.48 -17.49 -9.78
C PRO A 17 -12.48 -17.00 -11.22
N ASP A 18 -13.12 -15.85 -11.43
CA ASP A 18 -13.07 -15.06 -12.65
C ASP A 18 -11.65 -14.53 -12.71
N GLY A 19 -10.77 -15.39 -13.19
CA GLY A 19 -9.39 -15.12 -13.55
C GLY A 19 -9.28 -14.13 -14.71
N GLU A 20 -10.02 -13.01 -14.65
CA GLU A 20 -9.65 -11.81 -15.37
C GLU A 20 -8.50 -11.17 -14.59
N GLY A 21 -7.29 -11.31 -15.13
CA GLY A 21 -6.04 -10.71 -14.62
C GLY A 21 -6.02 -9.17 -14.66
N SER A 22 -7.16 -8.51 -14.47
CA SER A 22 -7.27 -7.08 -14.24
C SER A 22 -7.08 -6.79 -12.77
N MET A 23 -5.88 -6.30 -12.42
CA MET A 23 -5.55 -5.84 -11.08
C MET A 23 -6.68 -4.92 -10.54
N PRO A 24 -7.33 -5.28 -9.40
CA PRO A 24 -8.47 -4.55 -8.85
C PRO A 24 -8.18 -3.05 -8.74
N GLU A 25 -9.16 -2.22 -9.07
CA GLU A 25 -8.98 -0.77 -9.18
C GLU A 25 -8.48 -0.13 -7.88
N HIS A 26 -8.92 -0.65 -6.74
CA HIS A 26 -8.46 -0.27 -5.40
C HIS A 26 -6.96 -0.54 -5.19
N ILE A 27 -6.43 -1.65 -5.71
CA ILE A 27 -5.00 -1.99 -5.58
C ILE A 27 -4.16 -1.05 -6.45
N LYS A 28 -4.63 -0.70 -7.66
CA LYS A 28 -3.96 0.29 -8.52
C LYS A 28 -3.95 1.67 -7.85
N PHE A 29 -5.06 2.07 -7.25
CA PHE A 29 -5.18 3.31 -6.48
C PHE A 29 -4.21 3.34 -5.30
N LEU A 30 -4.14 2.26 -4.53
CA LEU A 30 -3.26 2.15 -3.37
C LEU A 30 -1.79 2.14 -3.79
N LEU A 31 -1.44 1.44 -4.87
CA LEU A 31 -0.08 1.38 -5.39
C LEU A 31 0.40 2.76 -5.87
N ARG A 32 -0.47 3.56 -6.49
CA ARG A 32 -0.14 4.94 -6.87
C ARG A 32 0.19 5.81 -5.64
N HIS A 33 -0.56 5.66 -4.56
CA HIS A 33 -0.30 6.34 -3.29
C HIS A 33 0.98 5.84 -2.61
N ALA A 34 1.25 4.54 -2.67
CA ALA A 34 2.49 3.96 -2.21
C ALA A 34 3.71 4.59 -2.91
N LEU A 35 3.66 4.73 -4.24
CA LEU A 35 4.74 5.34 -5.02
C LEU A 35 4.95 6.81 -4.68
N ILE A 36 3.87 7.56 -4.40
CA ILE A 36 3.99 8.95 -3.91
C ILE A 36 4.69 8.98 -2.56
N GLY A 37 4.31 8.09 -1.62
CA GLY A 37 4.97 7.97 -0.33
C GLY A 37 6.45 7.60 -0.44
N VAL A 38 6.81 6.69 -1.35
CA VAL A 38 8.21 6.34 -1.65
C VAL A 38 8.99 7.56 -2.15
N ALA A 39 8.43 8.32 -3.09
CA ALA A 39 9.08 9.54 -3.60
C ALA A 39 9.32 10.57 -2.49
N ILE A 40 8.33 10.76 -1.60
CA ILE A 40 8.46 11.64 -0.43
C ILE A 40 9.56 11.13 0.51
N GLY A 41 9.60 9.82 0.78
CA GLY A 41 10.62 9.20 1.62
C GLY A 41 12.03 9.40 1.05
N LEU A 42 12.23 9.24 -0.26
CA LEU A 42 13.51 9.51 -0.91
C LEU A 42 13.92 10.98 -0.81
N CYS A 43 12.99 11.91 -1.02
CA CYS A 43 13.25 13.34 -0.83
C CYS A 43 13.64 13.66 0.62
N ALA A 44 12.99 13.03 1.60
CA ALA A 44 13.34 13.19 3.01
C ALA A 44 14.76 12.67 3.32
N VAL A 45 15.13 11.50 2.80
CA VAL A 45 16.51 10.97 2.98
C VAL A 45 17.54 11.87 2.31
N LEU A 46 17.27 12.36 1.10
CA LEU A 46 18.14 13.33 0.44
C LEU A 46 18.35 14.56 1.31
N ALA A 47 17.27 15.13 1.87
CA ALA A 47 17.37 16.27 2.79
C ALA A 47 18.19 15.94 4.05
N ILE A 48 17.97 14.77 4.67
CA ILE A 48 18.74 14.34 5.86
C ILE A 48 20.23 14.27 5.55
N VAL A 49 20.60 13.67 4.41
CA VAL A 49 22.00 13.47 4.01
C VAL A 49 22.65 14.80 3.59
N THR A 50 21.95 15.67 2.87
CA THR A 50 22.51 16.96 2.40
C THR A 50 22.64 17.99 3.52
N PHE A 51 21.67 18.07 4.43
CA PHE A 51 21.73 18.95 5.59
C PHE A 51 22.54 18.38 6.76
N ASP A 52 23.09 17.18 6.59
CA ASP A 52 23.84 16.43 7.61
C ASP A 52 23.11 16.37 8.97
N ILE A 53 21.80 16.09 8.91
CA ILE A 53 20.96 16.03 10.11
C ILE A 53 21.48 14.90 11.00
N ALA A 54 21.76 15.23 12.27
CA ALA A 54 22.35 14.32 13.25
C ALA A 54 23.69 13.68 12.82
N HIS A 55 24.46 14.36 11.96
CA HIS A 55 25.72 13.87 11.38
C HIS A 55 25.60 12.58 10.56
N ILE A 56 24.39 12.23 10.10
CA ILE A 56 24.16 11.01 9.32
C ILE A 56 24.92 11.05 7.99
N GLY A 57 24.96 12.20 7.30
CA GLY A 57 25.69 12.36 6.04
C GLY A 57 27.19 12.16 6.24
N THR A 58 27.75 12.76 7.30
CA THR A 58 29.14 12.60 7.72
C THR A 58 29.45 11.15 8.10
N LEU A 59 28.53 10.47 8.80
CA LEU A 59 28.69 9.08 9.23
C LEU A 59 28.70 8.11 8.05
N ILE A 60 27.77 8.29 7.10
CA ILE A 60 27.75 7.54 5.84
C ILE A 60 29.04 7.83 5.05
N GLY A 61 29.49 9.09 5.01
CA GLY A 61 30.70 9.52 4.31
C GLY A 61 32.00 8.90 4.84
N ARG A 62 32.07 8.53 6.12
CA ARG A 62 33.20 7.79 6.72
C ARG A 62 33.09 6.27 6.59
N SER A 63 31.93 5.74 6.22
CA SER A 63 31.74 4.30 6.08
C SER A 63 32.43 3.76 4.83
N ASN A 64 32.99 2.56 4.94
CA ASN A 64 33.55 1.84 3.79
C ASN A 64 32.44 1.40 2.79
N GLN A 65 31.21 1.24 3.29
CA GLN A 65 30.05 0.72 2.55
C GLN A 65 28.98 1.80 2.36
N LYS A 66 29.35 2.97 1.81
CA LYS A 66 28.46 4.15 1.69
C LYS A 66 27.14 3.84 0.97
N TRP A 67 27.23 3.08 -0.11
CA TRP A 67 26.07 2.70 -0.93
C TRP A 67 25.08 1.83 -0.16
N LEU A 68 25.55 0.88 0.65
CA LEU A 68 24.69 0.02 1.46
C LEU A 68 23.87 0.85 2.45
N TRP A 69 24.51 1.80 3.14
CA TRP A 69 23.83 2.66 4.11
C TRP A 69 22.84 3.62 3.45
N LEU A 70 23.18 4.19 2.30
CA LEU A 70 22.25 5.04 1.54
C LEU A 70 21.02 4.26 1.07
N VAL A 71 21.22 3.06 0.54
CA VAL A 71 20.12 2.21 0.09
C VAL A 71 19.27 1.77 1.27
N LEU A 72 19.89 1.35 2.38
CA LEU A 72 19.16 0.94 3.59
C LEU A 72 18.34 2.09 4.16
N LEU A 73 18.95 3.26 4.36
CA LEU A 73 18.27 4.45 4.89
C LEU A 73 17.15 4.89 3.94
N GLY A 74 17.45 4.97 2.64
CA GLY A 74 16.49 5.30 1.59
C GLY A 74 15.30 4.34 1.57
N ALA A 75 15.55 3.04 1.62
CA ALA A 75 14.51 2.01 1.60
C ALA A 75 13.67 2.04 2.88
N SER A 76 14.27 2.16 4.07
CA SER A 76 13.54 2.21 5.34
C SER A 76 12.59 3.41 5.40
N PHE A 77 13.05 4.60 5.01
CA PHE A 77 12.21 5.79 4.95
C PHE A 77 11.14 5.67 3.86
N SER A 78 11.51 5.25 2.65
CA SER A 78 10.57 5.06 1.55
C SER A 78 9.45 4.08 1.89
N PHE A 79 9.78 2.98 2.57
CA PHE A 79 8.80 1.99 3.02
C PHE A 79 7.85 2.58 4.08
N SER A 80 8.40 3.32 5.04
CA SER A 80 7.62 3.99 6.10
C SER A 80 6.65 5.02 5.53
N PHE A 81 7.12 5.92 4.66
CA PHE A 81 6.29 6.92 4.01
C PHE A 81 5.33 6.33 2.97
N GLY A 82 5.72 5.28 2.26
CA GLY A 82 4.83 4.50 1.40
C GLY A 82 3.65 3.91 2.18
N GLY A 83 3.93 3.30 3.33
CA GLY A 83 2.91 2.80 4.26
C GLY A 83 1.98 3.89 4.78
N LEU A 84 2.52 5.01 5.22
CA LEU A 84 1.73 6.16 5.68
C LEU A 84 0.81 6.68 4.58
N GLN A 85 1.33 6.89 3.37
CA GLN A 85 0.53 7.42 2.26
C GLN A 85 -0.58 6.45 1.83
N MET A 86 -0.31 5.14 1.87
CA MET A 86 -1.33 4.11 1.66
C MET A 86 -2.41 4.14 2.76
N ALA A 87 -2.03 4.26 4.02
CA ALA A 87 -2.97 4.34 5.14
C ALA A 87 -3.86 5.60 5.05
N PHE A 88 -3.26 6.75 4.73
CA PHE A 88 -4.00 8.00 4.47
C PHE A 88 -5.01 7.84 3.34
N ALA A 89 -4.63 7.18 2.25
CA ALA A 89 -5.51 6.96 1.11
C ALA A 89 -6.73 6.08 1.46
N ILE A 90 -6.54 5.07 2.33
CA ILE A 90 -7.64 4.23 2.83
C ILE A 90 -8.56 5.05 3.74
N MET A 91 -8.02 5.86 4.64
CA MET A 91 -8.81 6.68 5.58
C MET A 91 -9.64 7.76 4.88
N LEU A 92 -9.19 8.24 3.72
CA LEU A 92 -9.90 9.25 2.93
C LEU A 92 -10.86 8.66 1.89
N MET A 93 -10.89 7.34 1.72
CA MET A 93 -11.79 6.70 0.75
C MET A 93 -13.24 6.84 1.25
N PRO A 94 -14.16 7.40 0.45
CA PRO A 94 -15.57 7.43 0.78
C PRO A 94 -16.10 6.01 0.99
N GLN A 95 -16.86 5.79 2.06
CA GLN A 95 -17.61 4.56 2.22
C GLN A 95 -18.93 4.74 1.50
N ASP A 96 -19.25 3.86 0.55
CA ASP A 96 -20.56 3.88 -0.11
C ASP A 96 -21.65 3.77 0.95
N GLU A 97 -22.54 4.75 1.00
CA GLU A 97 -23.72 4.69 1.87
C GLU A 97 -24.55 3.46 1.48
N PRO A 98 -25.04 2.66 2.44
CA PRO A 98 -25.97 1.59 2.13
C PRO A 98 -27.14 2.20 1.36
N ARG A 99 -27.48 1.58 0.23
CA ARG A 99 -28.65 1.96 -0.54
C ARG A 99 -29.86 1.69 0.37
N ASP A 100 -30.44 2.75 0.92
CA ASP A 100 -31.71 2.69 1.64
C ASP A 100 -32.80 2.30 0.64
N ASP A 101 -32.95 0.99 0.44
CA ASP A 101 -34.14 0.38 -0.13
C ASP A 101 -35.20 0.38 0.98
N ASP A 102 -35.93 1.49 1.19
CA ASP A 102 -37.34 1.62 1.68
C ASP A 102 -37.68 3.02 2.28
#